data_AF-A0A976QHP2-F1
#
_entry.id   AF-A0A976QHP2-F1
#
_cell.length_a   1.000
_cell.length_b   1.000
_cell.length_c   1.000
_cell.angle_alpha   90.00
_cell.angle_beta   90.00
_cell.angle_gamma   90.00
#
_symmetry.space_group_name_H-M   'P 1'
#
loop_
_entity.id
_entity.type
_entity.pdbx_description
1 polymer ?
#
loop_
_entity_poly.entity_id
_entity_poly.type
_entity_poly.pdbx_seq_one_letter_code
_entity_poly.pdbx_strand_id
1 'polypeptide(L)'
;MNQSDCSVTLRRHDLDAIRAFAMFLGIVLHSALSFTGFPWPVEDRSSNPIFQLLFCAIHGFRMPLFFLLSGLFTMMLWRRRGVVALLKQRTLRIFIPFLLGIVTLIPALQWASFIAHEWSIQHKD
;
A
#
# COMPACT_ATOMS: atom_id res chain seq x y z
N MET A 1 -45.56 7.00 18.91
CA MET A 1 -44.15 6.58 18.74
C MET A 1 -43.67 7.10 17.39
N ASN A 2 -43.04 8.27 17.37
CA ASN A 2 -42.55 8.88 16.13
C ASN A 2 -41.02 8.77 16.12
N GLN A 3 -40.51 8.06 15.11
CA GLN A 3 -39.11 7.71 14.98
C GLN A 3 -38.28 8.98 14.88
N SER A 4 -37.52 9.24 15.94
CA SER A 4 -36.41 10.18 15.93
C SER A 4 -35.28 9.50 15.16
N ASP A 5 -35.39 9.47 13.83
CA ASP A 5 -34.29 9.01 12.99
C ASP A 5 -33.18 10.05 13.10
N CYS A 6 -32.29 9.80 14.07
CA CYS A 6 -31.00 10.42 14.20
C CYS A 6 -30.36 10.42 12.81
N SER A 7 -30.26 11.60 12.22
CA SER A 7 -29.52 11.80 10.97
C SER A 7 -28.03 11.61 11.28
N VAL A 8 -27.63 10.34 11.42
CA VAL A 8 -26.24 9.94 11.29
C VAL A 8 -25.84 10.48 9.93
N THR A 9 -25.08 11.57 9.93
CA THR A 9 -24.47 12.16 8.74
C THR A 9 -23.93 11.01 7.92
N LEU A 10 -24.55 10.70 6.78
CA LEU A 10 -24.34 9.45 6.03
C LEU A 10 -22.91 9.40 5.47
N ARG A 11 -21.94 9.13 6.35
CA ARG A 11 -20.59 8.73 5.99
C ARG A 11 -20.76 7.33 5.41
N ARG A 12 -20.33 7.13 4.17
CA ARG A 12 -20.54 5.87 3.45
C ARG A 12 -19.71 4.77 4.12
N HIS A 13 -20.25 4.18 5.17
CA HIS A 13 -19.63 3.12 5.95
C HIS A 13 -19.37 1.90 5.07
N ASP A 14 -20.22 1.64 4.08
CA ASP A 14 -20.06 0.52 3.14
C ASP A 14 -18.72 0.58 2.40
N LEU A 15 -18.32 1.76 1.91
CA LEU A 15 -17.07 1.92 1.17
C LEU A 15 -15.84 1.86 2.08
N ASP A 16 -15.97 2.29 3.33
CA ASP A 16 -14.91 2.18 4.33
C ASP A 16 -14.77 0.72 4.80
N ALA A 17 -15.88 -0.02 4.91
CA ALA A 17 -15.90 -1.45 5.21
C ALA A 17 -15.24 -2.29 4.10
N ILE A 18 -15.55 -2.02 2.82
CA ILE A 18 -14.89 -2.71 1.69
C ILE A 18 -13.38 -2.42 1.69
N ARG A 19 -12.99 -1.17 1.96
CA ARG A 19 -11.57 -0.82 2.08
C ARG A 19 -10.90 -1.53 3.25
N ALA A 20 -11.54 -1.56 4.42
CA ALA A 20 -11.03 -2.25 5.61
C ALA A 20 -10.87 -3.76 5.35
N PHE A 21 -11.85 -4.37 4.68
CA PHE A 21 -11.77 -5.76 4.22
C PHE A 21 -10.59 -5.99 3.27
N ALA A 22 -10.38 -5.10 2.30
CA ALA A 22 -9.24 -5.18 1.38
C ALA A 22 -7.88 -5.07 2.10
N MET A 23 -7.79 -4.24 3.15
CA MET A 23 -6.60 -4.13 4.00
C MET A 23 -6.37 -5.38 4.85
N PHE A 24 -7.44 -5.96 5.42
CA PHE A 24 -7.37 -7.20 6.18
C PHE A 24 -6.89 -8.37 5.32
N LEU A 25 -7.40 -8.47 4.08
CA LEU A 25 -6.96 -9.46 3.12
C LEU A 25 -5.46 -9.32 2.76
N GLY A 26 -4.92 -8.10 2.84
CA GLY A 26 -3.49 -7.84 2.73
C GLY A 26 -2.66 -8.49 3.84
N ILE A 27 -3.12 -8.49 5.08
CA ILE A 27 -2.44 -9.15 6.21
C ILE A 27 -2.39 -10.66 5.99
N VAL A 28 -3.52 -11.27 5.59
CA VAL A 28 -3.58 -12.70 5.26
C VAL A 28 -2.60 -13.05 4.15
N LEU A 29 -2.50 -12.22 3.11
CA LEU A 29 -1.55 -12.41 2.02
C LEU A 29 -0.09 -12.33 2.49
N HIS A 30 0.26 -11.38 3.37
CA HIS A 30 1.62 -11.30 3.90
C HIS A 30 1.97 -12.47 4.83
N SER A 31 1.00 -13.00 5.59
CA SER A 31 1.23 -14.22 6.36
C SER A 31 1.44 -15.46 5.47
N ALA A 32 0.80 -15.51 4.30
CA ALA A 32 0.98 -16.60 3.36
C ALA A 32 2.31 -16.51 2.59
N LEU A 33 2.84 -15.30 2.39
CA LEU A 33 4.11 -15.05 1.68
C LEU A 33 5.32 -15.76 2.31
N SER A 34 5.32 -15.94 3.63
CA SER A 34 6.37 -16.72 4.33
C SER A 34 6.45 -18.19 3.86
N PHE A 35 5.42 -18.69 3.16
CA PHE A 35 5.29 -20.06 2.70
C PHE A 35 5.31 -20.21 1.16
N THR A 36 5.48 -19.13 0.39
CA THR A 36 5.37 -19.17 -1.08
C THR A 36 6.71 -19.20 -1.83
N GLY A 37 7.83 -19.00 -1.13
CA GLY A 37 9.18 -19.00 -1.71
C GLY A 37 9.55 -17.77 -2.56
N PHE A 38 8.89 -16.64 -2.32
CA PHE A 38 9.35 -15.33 -2.80
C PHE A 38 10.53 -14.84 -1.94
N PRO A 39 11.43 -13.97 -2.46
CA PRO A 39 12.51 -13.37 -1.67
C PRO A 39 11.95 -12.61 -0.44
N TRP A 40 11.86 -13.33 0.68
CA TRP A 40 11.41 -12.85 1.97
C TRP A 40 12.44 -13.27 3.02
N PRO A 41 12.77 -12.42 4.02
CA PRO A 41 13.86 -12.71 4.96
C PRO A 41 13.71 -14.00 5.79
N VAL A 42 12.50 -14.55 5.86
CA VAL A 42 12.17 -15.78 6.60
C VAL A 42 11.34 -16.69 5.70
N GLU A 43 11.99 -17.70 5.12
CA GLU A 43 11.36 -18.67 4.22
C GLU A 43 11.32 -20.04 4.89
N ASP A 44 10.17 -20.69 4.88
CA ASP A 44 10.04 -22.10 5.29
C ASP A 44 10.46 -23.01 4.11
N ARG A 45 11.22 -24.08 4.39
CA ARG A 45 11.66 -25.06 3.38
C ARG A 45 10.49 -25.80 2.70
N SER A 46 9.29 -25.74 3.26
CA SER A 46 8.10 -26.45 2.76
C SER A 46 7.15 -25.55 1.95
N SER A 47 7.60 -25.08 0.78
CA SER A 47 6.72 -24.36 -0.16
C SER A 47 5.64 -25.29 -0.72
N ASN A 48 4.38 -25.02 -0.40
CA ASN A 48 3.24 -25.80 -0.91
C ASN A 48 2.52 -25.01 -2.01
N PRO A 49 2.26 -25.58 -3.20
CA PRO A 49 1.64 -24.88 -4.34
C PRO A 49 0.25 -24.31 -4.02
N ILE A 50 -0.45 -24.83 -3.01
CA ILE A 50 -1.75 -24.34 -2.56
C ILE A 50 -1.63 -22.90 -2.01
N PHE A 51 -0.56 -22.57 -1.28
CA PHE A 51 -0.37 -21.22 -0.74
C PHE A 51 -0.04 -20.21 -1.84
N GLN A 52 0.66 -20.63 -2.90
CA GLN A 52 0.90 -19.80 -4.08
C GLN A 52 -0.41 -19.51 -4.84
N LEU A 53 -1.28 -20.50 -4.99
CA LEU A 53 -2.60 -20.29 -5.61
C LEU A 53 -3.47 -19.35 -4.78
N LEU A 54 -3.51 -19.52 -3.45
CA LEU A 54 -4.22 -18.62 -2.54
C LEU A 54 -3.66 -17.19 -2.63
N PHE A 55 -2.34 -17.03 -2.64
CA PHE A 55 -1.69 -15.74 -2.84
C PHE A 55 -2.15 -15.10 -4.15
N CYS A 56 -2.09 -15.83 -5.27
CA CYS A 56 -2.44 -15.31 -6.59
C CYS A 56 -3.92 -14.92 -6.66
N ALA A 57 -4.82 -15.74 -6.12
CA ALA A 57 -6.25 -15.46 -6.06
C ALA A 57 -6.55 -14.20 -5.23
N ILE A 58 -5.97 -14.10 -4.02
CA ILE A 58 -6.14 -12.95 -3.13
C ILE A 58 -5.55 -11.69 -3.77
N HIS A 59 -4.33 -11.77 -4.30
CA HIS A 59 -3.65 -10.67 -4.95
C HIS A 59 -4.44 -10.16 -6.16
N GLY A 60 -4.88 -11.10 -7.01
CA GLY A 60 -5.66 -10.85 -8.21
C GLY A 60 -7.02 -10.25 -7.92
N PHE A 61 -7.64 -10.54 -6.76
CA PHE A 61 -8.88 -9.89 -6.33
C PHE A 61 -8.63 -8.50 -5.70
N ARG A 62 -7.61 -8.40 -4.84
CA ARG A 62 -7.33 -7.19 -4.05
C ARG A 62 -6.91 -6.00 -4.92
N MET A 63 -6.07 -6.22 -5.94
CA MET A 63 -5.57 -5.12 -6.78
C MET A 63 -6.69 -4.44 -7.61
N PRO A 64 -7.56 -5.17 -8.33
CA PRO A 64 -8.73 -4.60 -9.00
C PRO A 64 -9.73 -3.95 -8.04
N LEU A 65 -9.93 -4.52 -6.85
CA LEU A 65 -10.81 -3.93 -5.83
C LEU A 65 -10.34 -2.52 -5.41
N PHE A 66 -9.03 -2.35 -5.18
CA PHE A 66 -8.47 -1.03 -4.89
C PHE A 66 -8.60 -0.05 -6.07
N PHE A 67 -8.46 -0.54 -7.30
CA PHE A 67 -8.65 0.28 -8.50
C PHE A 67 -10.10 0.78 -8.61
N LEU A 68 -11.08 -0.11 -8.43
CA LEU A 68 -12.50 0.24 -8.40
C LEU A 68 -12.83 1.25 -7.30
N LEU A 69 -12.34 1.01 -6.07
CA LEU A 69 -12.51 1.94 -4.95
C LEU A 69 -11.91 3.31 -5.28
N SER A 70 -10.71 3.36 -5.87
CA SER A 70 -10.06 4.62 -6.27
C SER A 70 -10.92 5.41 -7.26
N GLY A 71 -11.50 4.75 -8.27
CA GLY A 71 -12.42 5.38 -9.23
C GLY A 71 -13.69 5.91 -8.55
N LEU A 72 -14.32 5.11 -7.69
CA LEU A 72 -15.50 5.50 -6.91
C LEU A 72 -15.23 6.73 -6.02
N PHE A 73 -14.11 6.73 -5.29
CA PHE A 73 -13.67 7.87 -4.50
C PHE A 73 -13.42 9.11 -5.36
N THR A 74 -12.80 8.94 -6.52
CA THR A 74 -12.55 10.04 -7.46
C THR A 74 -13.85 10.68 -7.95
N MET A 75 -14.83 9.88 -8.38
CA MET A 75 -16.13 10.39 -8.83
C MET A 75 -16.91 11.08 -7.70
N MET A 76 -16.94 10.49 -6.50
CA MET A 76 -17.62 11.11 -5.34
C MET A 76 -16.96 12.43 -4.91
N LEU A 77 -15.64 12.50 -5.01
CA LEU A 77 -14.86 13.67 -4.66
C LEU A 77 -15.07 14.79 -5.68
N TRP A 78 -15.09 14.43 -6.97
CA TRP A 78 -15.42 15.33 -8.07
C TRP A 78 -16.78 15.99 -7.84
N ARG A 79 -17.81 15.21 -7.47
CA ARG A 79 -19.18 15.71 -7.25
C ARG A 79 -19.35 16.60 -6.02
N ARG A 80 -18.50 16.47 -4.98
CA ARG A 80 -18.66 17.22 -3.71
C ARG A 80 -17.89 18.53 -3.61
N ARG A 81 -16.68 18.64 -4.16
CA ARG A 81 -15.77 19.77 -3.83
C ARG A 81 -14.94 20.32 -4.99
N GLY A 82 -15.06 19.74 -6.19
CA GLY A 82 -14.17 20.06 -7.30
C GLY A 82 -12.77 19.46 -7.10
N VAL A 83 -12.26 18.79 -8.13
CA VAL A 83 -11.01 18.02 -8.13
C VAL A 83 -9.76 18.84 -7.73
N VAL A 84 -9.77 20.14 -7.99
CA VAL A 84 -8.58 21.00 -7.95
C VAL A 84 -8.07 21.25 -6.52
N ALA A 85 -8.95 21.53 -5.55
CA ALA A 85 -8.53 21.85 -4.18
C ALA A 85 -7.93 20.64 -3.45
N LEU A 86 -8.45 19.44 -3.75
CA LEU A 86 -8.01 18.18 -3.13
C LEU A 86 -6.76 17.59 -3.78
N LEU A 87 -6.63 17.71 -5.10
CA LEU A 87 -5.39 17.37 -5.80
C LEU A 87 -4.24 18.26 -5.32
N LYS A 88 -4.45 19.58 -5.20
CA LYS A 88 -3.41 20.50 -4.69
C LYS A 88 -2.89 20.09 -3.32
N GLN A 89 -3.77 19.72 -2.41
CA GLN A 89 -3.40 19.35 -1.03
C GLN A 89 -2.77 17.94 -0.94
N ARG A 90 -3.21 16.99 -1.77
CA ARG A 90 -2.62 15.64 -1.85
C ARG A 90 -1.26 15.66 -2.54
N THR A 91 -1.13 16.40 -3.64
CA THR A 91 0.15 16.56 -4.32
C THR A 91 1.15 17.21 -3.39
N LEU A 92 0.83 18.30 -2.68
CA LEU A 92 1.76 18.88 -1.70
C LEU A 92 2.18 17.89 -0.62
N ARG A 93 1.26 17.08 -0.09
CA ARG A 93 1.55 16.12 0.98
C ARG A 93 2.33 14.89 0.51
N ILE A 94 2.29 14.53 -0.77
CA ILE A 94 3.04 13.41 -1.36
C ILE A 94 4.36 13.89 -1.96
N PHE A 95 4.33 15.03 -2.63
CA PHE A 95 5.46 15.62 -3.35
C PHE A 95 6.52 16.17 -2.39
N ILE A 96 6.13 16.73 -1.23
CA ILE A 96 7.08 17.14 -0.19
C ILE A 96 7.90 15.95 0.36
N PRO A 97 7.30 14.87 0.90
CA PRO A 97 8.08 13.74 1.39
C PRO A 97 8.82 13.01 0.26
N PHE A 98 8.32 13.07 -0.98
CA PHE A 98 9.04 12.53 -2.14
C PHE A 98 10.30 13.34 -2.47
N LEU A 99 10.22 14.67 -2.53
CA LEU A 99 11.39 15.53 -2.76
C LEU A 99 12.40 15.42 -1.62
N LEU A 100 11.92 15.41 -0.37
CA LEU A 100 12.77 15.17 0.79
C LEU A 100 13.39 13.77 0.74
N GLY A 101 12.65 12.75 0.32
CA GLY A 101 13.21 11.43 0.06
C GLY A 101 14.31 11.47 -1.00
N ILE A 102 14.09 12.11 -2.14
CA ILE A 102 15.10 12.25 -3.19
C ILE A 102 16.36 12.95 -2.67
N VAL A 103 16.19 14.08 -1.98
CA VAL A 103 17.31 14.89 -1.50
C VAL A 103 18.07 14.23 -0.36
N THR A 104 17.41 13.43 0.48
CA THR A 104 18.05 12.85 1.67
C THR A 104 18.40 11.37 1.49
N LEU A 105 17.45 10.53 1.02
CA LEU A 105 17.66 9.08 0.87
C LEU A 105 18.63 8.75 -0.26
N ILE A 106 18.53 9.38 -1.44
CA ILE A 106 19.39 9.03 -2.59
C ILE A 106 20.87 9.30 -2.29
N PRO A 107 21.30 10.49 -1.83
CA PRO A 107 22.71 10.70 -1.53
C PRO A 107 23.15 9.88 -0.32
N ALA A 108 22.30 9.63 0.67
CA ALA A 108 22.63 8.74 1.78
C ALA A 108 22.88 7.29 1.32
N LEU A 109 22.06 6.77 0.40
CA LEU A 109 22.23 5.44 -0.21
C LEU A 109 23.50 5.39 -1.06
N GLN A 110 23.78 6.43 -1.84
CA GLN A 110 25.01 6.52 -2.63
C GLN A 110 26.25 6.56 -1.73
N TRP A 111 26.24 7.34 -0.65
CA TRP A 111 27.29 7.37 0.36
C TRP A 111 27.51 6.00 1.00
N ALA A 112 26.44 5.33 1.42
CA ALA A 112 26.53 3.99 2.00
C ALA A 112 27.09 2.97 0.99
N SER A 113 26.69 3.06 -0.28
CA SER A 113 27.20 2.17 -1.34
C SER A 113 28.68 2.41 -1.64
N PHE A 114 29.13 3.67 -1.59
CA PHE A 114 30.51 4.05 -1.79
C PHE A 114 31.41 3.49 -0.68
N ILE A 115 31.00 3.67 0.58
CA ILE A 115 31.70 3.12 1.76
C ILE A 115 31.76 1.59 1.69
N ALA A 116 30.66 0.93 1.31
CA ALA A 116 30.63 -0.53 1.18
C ALA A 116 31.57 -1.04 0.08
N HIS A 117 31.69 -0.30 -1.03
CA HIS A 117 32.62 -0.62 -2.10
C HIS A 117 34.08 -0.45 -1.67
N GLU A 118 34.40 0.62 -0.92
CA GLU A 118 35.74 0.80 -0.34
C GLU A 118 36.11 -0.31 0.65
N TRP A 119 35.19 -0.65 1.57
CA TRP A 119 35.36 -1.78 2.50
C TRP A 119 35.62 -3.11 1.78
N SER A 120 34.92 -3.35 0.66
CA SER A 120 35.07 -4.57 -0.14
C SER A 120 36.40 -4.66 -0.89
N ILE A 121 37.03 -3.53 -1.23
CA ILE A 121 38.36 -3.54 -1.88
C ILE A 121 39.46 -3.82 -0.85
N GLN A 122 39.32 -3.31 0.37
CA GLN A 122 40.35 -3.45 1.41
C GLN A 122 40.46 -4.86 2.03
N HIS A 123 39.42 -5.70 1.91
CA HIS A 123 39.40 -7.07 2.46
C HIS A 123 39.72 -8.16 1.42
N LYS A 124 40.27 -7.78 0.25
CA LYS A 124 40.62 -8.71 -0.84
C LYS A 124 42.11 -9.07 -0.88
N ASP A 125 42.91 -8.55 0.05
CA ASP A 125 44.34 -8.87 0.25
C ASP A 125 44.51 -9.72 1.52
#